data_AF-A0A7V4Q5W2-F1
#
_entry.id   AF-A0A7V4Q5W2-F1
#
_cell.length_a   1.000
_cell.length_b   1.000
_cell.length_c   1.000
_cell.angle_alpha   90.00
_cell.angle_beta   90.00
_cell.angle_gamma   90.00
#
_symmetry.space_group_name_H-M   'P 1'
#
loop_
_entity.id
_entity.type
_entity.pdbx_description
1 polymer ?
#
loop_
_entity_poly.entity_id
_entity_poly.type
_entity_poly.pdbx_seq_one_letter_code
_entity_poly.pdbx_strand_id
1 'polypeptide(L)'
;MAYSIANNPLLRKNFAKIHKIIDIPNLIDIQKNSYKRFLQLDTPVDARKNSGLEAVFRSVFPIRDFSDTASLEYVSYSLGAPKYDVEECHQRGMTFAAPMKVKVRLVVWDVAKDPGTRSIRDIKEQEVYFGEIPLMTDNGTFIINGTERVIVSQLHRSPGVFYDHDKGKTHSSGKVLYSARVIPYRGSWLDFEFDHKDILYVRIDRRRKMPATVLLKGLGYSNDALINYFYKSEEVRVTEKGMTKLADPELLTNQKAAVDIVDPATGEVILKANRKFTKAAIRKMSEHGIKEIPITEEEVVGKVASHDIYDPATGEILAECNEELTLAKLEEIVAKGINTFQVLFIDNLHVTSSFRDTILIDKISSTDEALIEIYRRLRPGDPPTLKSALVLFENLFFNAERYDLSAVGRLKLNYKLGVDVPLDCMTLTREDVLEVVRYLIELKNGKGNIDDIDHLGNRRVRAVGELLENQYRIGLVRMERAIKERMSLQEVENLMPHDLINSKPVSAVVKEFFGSSQLSQFMDQTNPLSEVTHKRRLSAL
;
A
#
# COMPACT_ATOMS: atom_id res chain seq x y z
N MET A 1 -24.16 49.07 -6.71
CA MET A 1 -23.40 50.35 -6.68
C MET A 1 -23.68 51.17 -5.42
N ALA A 2 -24.94 51.33 -4.97
CA ALA A 2 -25.26 52.11 -3.76
C ALA A 2 -24.56 51.61 -2.47
N TYR A 3 -24.41 50.29 -2.29
CA TYR A 3 -23.78 49.71 -1.08
C TYR A 3 -22.25 49.88 -1.01
N SER A 4 -21.54 50.07 -2.13
CA SER A 4 -20.06 50.21 -2.09
C SER A 4 -19.59 51.62 -1.80
N ILE A 5 -20.47 52.62 -1.95
CA ILE A 5 -20.16 54.04 -1.73
C ILE A 5 -20.16 54.36 -0.22
N ALA A 6 -20.95 53.66 0.58
CA ALA A 6 -21.02 53.88 2.03
C ALA A 6 -19.72 53.50 2.78
N ASN A 7 -18.95 52.54 2.26
CA ASN A 7 -17.80 51.96 2.96
C ASN A 7 -16.44 52.24 2.30
N ASN A 8 -16.40 52.86 1.12
CA ASN A 8 -15.12 53.13 0.46
C ASN A 8 -15.17 54.47 -0.29
N PRO A 9 -14.45 55.51 0.19
CA PRO A 9 -14.48 56.83 -0.42
C PRO A 9 -13.84 56.88 -1.81
N LEU A 10 -13.11 55.83 -2.23
CA LEU A 10 -12.38 55.80 -3.49
C LEU A 10 -12.89 54.68 -4.41
N LEU A 11 -13.61 55.06 -5.47
CA LEU A 11 -14.12 54.14 -6.49
C LEU A 11 -13.00 53.73 -7.46
N ARG A 12 -12.60 52.46 -7.42
CA ARG A 12 -11.65 51.88 -8.37
C ARG A 12 -12.36 51.54 -9.69
N LYS A 13 -11.95 52.18 -10.79
CA LYS A 13 -12.42 51.84 -12.15
C LYS A 13 -11.92 50.45 -12.55
N ASN A 14 -12.84 49.53 -12.85
CA ASN A 14 -12.53 48.18 -13.30
C ASN A 14 -12.69 48.09 -14.83
N PHE A 15 -11.66 47.61 -15.53
CA PHE A 15 -11.64 47.45 -16.99
C PHE A 15 -11.95 46.01 -17.47
N ALA A 16 -12.30 45.10 -16.55
CA ALA A 16 -12.63 43.73 -16.87
C ALA A 16 -13.84 43.67 -17.82
N LYS A 17 -13.64 43.03 -18.98
CA LYS A 17 -14.71 42.77 -19.97
C LYS A 17 -15.44 41.45 -19.69
N ILE A 18 -14.80 40.55 -18.94
CA ILE A 18 -15.34 39.23 -18.59
C ILE A 18 -16.17 39.38 -17.31
N HIS A 19 -17.40 38.86 -17.33
CA HIS A 19 -18.25 38.85 -16.15
C HIS A 19 -17.73 37.91 -15.07
N LYS A 20 -17.71 38.40 -13.83
CA LYS A 20 -17.35 37.60 -12.66
C LYS A 20 -18.49 36.63 -12.34
N ILE A 21 -18.25 35.34 -12.56
CA ILE A 21 -19.24 34.27 -12.32
C ILE A 21 -19.24 33.82 -10.85
N ILE A 22 -18.06 33.79 -10.21
CA ILE A 22 -17.88 33.34 -8.82
C ILE A 22 -17.09 34.38 -8.02
N ASP A 23 -17.48 34.57 -6.76
CA ASP A 23 -16.74 35.41 -5.83
C ASP A 23 -15.45 34.76 -5.35
N ILE A 24 -14.51 35.60 -4.90
CA ILE A 24 -13.24 35.10 -4.34
C ILE A 24 -13.59 34.46 -2.99
N PRO A 25 -13.31 33.16 -2.79
CA PRO A 25 -13.59 32.50 -1.52
C PRO A 25 -12.68 33.05 -0.42
N ASN A 26 -13.00 32.75 0.83
CA ASN A 26 -12.09 33.09 1.92
C ASN A 26 -10.78 32.29 1.77
N LEU A 27 -9.69 33.03 1.66
CA LEU A 27 -8.38 32.52 1.27
C LEU A 27 -7.75 31.60 2.33
N ILE A 28 -8.20 31.66 3.58
CA ILE A 28 -7.69 30.85 4.70
C ILE A 28 -8.65 29.73 5.13
N ASP A 29 -9.76 29.54 4.42
CA ASP A 29 -10.80 28.56 4.79
C ASP A 29 -10.29 27.13 4.88
N ILE A 30 -9.30 26.75 4.05
CA ILE A 30 -8.75 25.40 4.05
C ILE A 30 -8.19 25.04 5.44
N GLN A 31 -7.41 25.94 6.05
CA GLN A 31 -6.82 25.72 7.37
C GLN A 31 -7.90 25.70 8.45
N LYS A 32 -8.80 26.70 8.45
CA LYS A 32 -9.87 26.81 9.44
C LYS A 32 -10.81 25.60 9.41
N ASN A 33 -11.27 25.20 8.23
CA ASN A 33 -12.16 24.06 8.06
C ASN A 33 -11.46 22.74 8.41
N SER A 34 -10.18 22.57 8.05
CA SER A 34 -9.41 21.38 8.43
C SER A 34 -9.31 21.25 9.94
N TYR A 35 -8.96 22.33 10.63
CA TYR A 35 -8.79 22.31 12.07
C TYR A 35 -10.12 22.19 12.83
N LYS A 36 -11.17 22.83 12.33
CA LYS A 36 -12.54 22.66 12.86
C LYS A 36 -13.03 21.21 12.75
N ARG A 37 -12.78 20.55 11.62
CA ARG A 37 -13.10 19.12 11.44
C ARG A 37 -12.28 18.22 12.36
N PHE A 38 -11.04 18.59 12.67
CA PHE A 38 -10.20 17.86 13.60
C PHE A 38 -10.74 17.90 15.04
N LEU A 39 -11.13 19.09 15.52
CA LEU A 39 -11.57 19.28 16.91
C LEU A 39 -13.06 19.01 17.16
N GLN A 40 -13.93 19.16 16.15
CA GLN A 40 -15.40 19.05 16.27
C GLN A 40 -16.00 19.77 17.49
N LEU A 41 -15.43 20.93 17.87
CA LEU A 41 -15.79 21.71 19.07
C LEU A 41 -17.29 22.00 19.18
N ASP A 42 -17.89 22.47 18.09
CA ASP A 42 -19.30 22.89 18.06
C ASP A 42 -20.28 21.71 17.86
N THR A 43 -19.79 20.48 17.83
CA THR A 43 -20.60 19.29 17.54
C THR A 43 -20.92 18.54 18.84
N PRO A 44 -22.21 18.36 19.18
CA PRO A 44 -22.63 17.54 20.31
C PRO A 44 -22.02 16.13 20.23
N VAL A 45 -21.70 15.53 21.38
CA VAL A 45 -20.99 14.25 21.47
C VAL A 45 -21.61 13.16 20.58
N ASP A 46 -22.94 13.02 20.61
CA ASP A 46 -23.66 11.98 19.86
C ASP A 46 -23.71 12.23 18.34
N ALA A 47 -23.48 13.47 17.91
CA ALA A 47 -23.49 13.88 16.50
C ALA A 47 -22.08 13.94 15.89
N ARG A 48 -21.03 13.66 16.66
CA ARG A 48 -19.65 13.69 16.16
C ARG A 48 -19.43 12.61 15.12
N LYS A 49 -18.82 13.00 14.01
CA LYS A 49 -18.42 12.06 12.96
C LYS A 49 -17.13 11.36 13.35
N ASN A 50 -16.93 10.15 12.84
CA ASN A 50 -15.68 9.41 13.01
C ASN A 50 -14.53 10.05 12.20
N SER A 51 -14.08 11.23 12.62
CA SER A 51 -13.02 12.03 11.99
C SER A 51 -12.26 12.86 13.03
N GLY A 52 -11.00 13.21 12.77
CA GLY A 52 -10.23 14.04 13.70
C GLY A 52 -9.97 13.33 15.03
N LEU A 53 -10.09 14.05 16.15
CA LEU A 53 -9.89 13.48 17.49
C LEU A 53 -10.76 12.25 17.76
N GLU A 54 -12.02 12.28 17.32
CA GLU A 54 -12.97 11.17 17.51
C GLU A 54 -12.46 9.88 16.84
N ALA A 55 -11.99 9.98 15.60
CA ALA A 55 -11.41 8.84 14.87
C ALA A 55 -10.12 8.33 15.51
N VAL A 56 -9.32 9.24 16.06
CA VAL A 56 -8.05 8.85 16.70
C VAL A 56 -8.30 8.08 17.99
N PHE A 57 -9.21 8.55 18.85
CA PHE A 57 -9.57 7.81 20.05
C PHE A 57 -10.19 6.44 19.72
N ARG A 58 -11.18 6.40 18.82
CA ARG A 58 -11.84 5.13 18.42
C ARG A 58 -10.91 4.13 17.74
N SER A 59 -9.79 4.59 17.20
CA SER A 59 -8.83 3.68 16.55
C SER A 59 -7.86 3.00 17.50
N VAL A 60 -7.70 3.51 18.72
CA VAL A 60 -6.77 2.95 19.73
C VAL A 60 -7.55 2.30 20.86
N PHE A 61 -8.73 2.83 21.18
CA PHE A 61 -9.64 2.24 22.15
C PHE A 61 -10.61 1.28 21.45
N PRO A 62 -10.99 0.16 22.09
CA PRO A 62 -10.69 -0.21 23.48
C PRO A 62 -9.30 -0.83 23.66
N ILE A 63 -8.63 -0.46 24.75
CA ILE A 63 -7.31 -1.00 25.10
C ILE A 63 -7.53 -2.16 26.06
N ARG A 64 -7.21 -3.38 25.61
CA ARG A 64 -7.33 -4.62 26.42
C ARG A 64 -5.99 -5.02 27.03
N ASP A 65 -6.01 -5.64 28.20
CA ASP A 65 -4.83 -6.24 28.83
C ASP A 65 -4.38 -7.51 28.09
N PHE A 66 -3.21 -8.06 28.42
CA PHE A 66 -2.68 -9.26 27.75
C PHE A 66 -3.52 -10.52 28.00
N SER A 67 -4.25 -10.57 29.12
CA SER A 67 -5.07 -11.71 29.52
C SER A 67 -6.53 -11.53 29.11
N ASP A 68 -6.89 -10.41 28.47
CA ASP A 68 -8.24 -10.09 28.02
C ASP A 68 -9.28 -10.05 29.18
N THR A 69 -8.80 -9.78 30.40
CA THR A 69 -9.55 -9.69 31.67
C THR A 69 -10.05 -8.28 31.98
N ALA A 70 -9.48 -7.26 31.37
CA ALA A 70 -9.92 -5.88 31.52
C ALA A 70 -9.77 -5.07 30.23
N SER A 71 -10.65 -4.09 30.03
CA SER A 71 -10.52 -3.09 28.97
C SER A 71 -10.69 -1.69 29.49
N LEU A 72 -9.89 -0.78 28.93
CA LEU A 72 -10.13 0.65 29.01
C LEU A 72 -10.83 1.11 27.73
N GLU A 73 -12.01 1.68 27.87
CA GLU A 73 -12.88 2.12 26.78
C GLU A 73 -12.98 3.65 26.73
N TYR A 74 -13.04 4.19 25.52
CA TYR A 74 -13.27 5.60 25.27
C TYR A 74 -14.77 5.89 25.20
N VAL A 75 -15.24 6.89 25.95
CA VAL A 75 -16.65 7.34 25.93
C VAL A 75 -16.78 8.65 25.15
N SER A 76 -16.05 9.69 25.54
CA SER A 76 -16.10 11.01 24.90
C SER A 76 -14.91 11.89 25.27
N TYR A 77 -14.69 13.00 24.56
CA TYR A 77 -13.78 14.07 24.99
C TYR A 77 -14.49 15.42 25.09
N SER A 78 -14.00 16.27 25.98
CA SER A 78 -14.41 17.66 26.15
C SER A 78 -13.17 18.57 26.06
N LEU A 79 -13.33 19.74 25.45
CA LEU A 79 -12.31 20.78 25.43
C LEU A 79 -12.82 21.93 26.29
N GLY A 80 -12.06 22.26 27.33
CA GLY A 80 -12.37 23.38 28.21
C GLY A 80 -12.04 24.73 27.57
N ALA A 81 -12.44 25.81 28.24
CA ALA A 81 -12.05 27.15 27.81
C ALA A 81 -10.52 27.33 27.94
N PRO A 82 -9.88 28.04 27.00
CA PRO A 82 -8.49 28.42 27.15
C PRO A 82 -8.32 29.29 28.41
N LYS A 83 -7.22 29.08 29.13
CA LYS A 83 -6.95 29.78 30.40
C LYS A 83 -6.73 31.29 30.20
N TYR A 84 -6.22 31.67 29.04
CA TYR A 84 -5.87 33.03 28.66
C TYR A 84 -6.30 33.25 27.20
N ASP A 85 -6.55 34.51 26.85
CA ASP A 85 -6.83 34.87 25.46
C ASP A 85 -5.54 34.98 24.62
N VAL A 86 -5.71 35.31 23.33
CA VAL A 86 -4.61 35.41 22.36
C VAL A 86 -3.62 36.53 22.75
N GLU A 87 -4.11 37.67 23.23
CA GLU A 87 -3.27 38.84 23.57
C GLU A 87 -2.46 38.58 24.84
N GLU A 88 -3.08 37.99 25.86
CA GLU A 88 -2.41 37.59 27.09
C GLU A 88 -1.33 36.53 26.83
N CYS A 89 -1.61 35.54 25.97
CA CYS A 89 -0.63 34.53 25.58
C CYS A 89 0.57 35.16 24.86
N HIS A 90 0.33 36.14 23.99
CA HIS A 90 1.38 36.88 23.31
C HIS A 90 2.28 37.66 24.29
N GLN A 91 1.68 38.44 25.20
CA GLN A 91 2.41 39.25 26.17
C GLN A 91 3.22 38.42 27.18
N ARG A 92 2.67 37.29 27.62
CA ARG A 92 3.26 36.45 28.68
C ARG A 92 4.17 35.34 28.15
N GLY A 93 4.36 35.22 26.83
CA GLY A 93 5.18 34.16 26.27
C GLY A 93 4.56 32.76 26.40
N MET A 94 3.23 32.65 26.47
CA MET A 94 2.52 31.38 26.69
C MET A 94 1.93 30.83 25.39
N THR A 95 1.54 29.55 25.41
CA THR A 95 0.83 28.91 24.28
C THR A 95 -0.67 29.11 24.44
N PHE A 96 -1.36 29.53 23.38
CA PHE A 96 -2.83 29.62 23.36
C PHE A 96 -3.40 28.22 23.15
N ALA A 97 -3.92 27.61 24.22
CA ALA A 97 -4.38 26.23 24.22
C ALA A 97 -5.59 26.02 25.14
N ALA A 98 -6.39 25.00 24.82
CA ALA A 98 -7.49 24.53 25.65
C ALA A 98 -7.11 23.25 26.40
N PRO A 99 -7.47 23.12 27.70
CA PRO A 99 -7.34 21.88 28.43
C PRO A 99 -8.32 20.85 27.88
N MET A 100 -7.84 19.65 27.57
CA MET A 100 -8.67 18.56 27.12
C MET A 100 -8.94 17.59 28.25
N LYS A 101 -10.16 17.11 28.33
CA LYS A 101 -10.53 16.01 29.21
C LYS A 101 -11.14 14.89 28.39
N VAL A 102 -10.85 13.65 28.79
CA VAL A 102 -11.35 12.46 28.13
C VAL A 102 -12.09 11.62 29.16
N LYS A 103 -13.34 11.31 28.85
CA LYS A 103 -14.18 10.40 29.63
C LYS A 103 -13.88 8.97 29.19
N VAL A 104 -13.39 8.17 30.12
CA VAL A 104 -13.01 6.78 29.89
C VAL A 104 -13.71 5.86 30.88
N ARG A 105 -13.84 4.60 30.50
CA ARG A 105 -14.47 3.56 31.30
C ARG A 105 -13.55 2.36 31.39
N LEU A 106 -13.17 1.96 32.60
CA LEU A 106 -12.47 0.71 32.86
C LEU A 106 -13.52 -0.37 33.14
N VAL A 107 -13.53 -1.42 32.31
CA VAL A 107 -14.40 -2.59 32.44
C VAL A 107 -13.53 -3.77 32.85
N VAL A 108 -13.89 -4.43 33.95
CA VAL A 108 -13.20 -5.64 34.44
C VAL A 108 -14.18 -6.81 34.30
N TRP A 109 -13.72 -7.90 33.70
CA TRP A 109 -14.50 -9.12 33.52
C TRP A 109 -14.16 -10.17 34.57
N ASP A 110 -15.14 -10.99 34.92
CA ASP A 110 -14.91 -12.18 35.73
C ASP A 110 -14.36 -13.32 34.87
N VAL A 111 -13.38 -14.05 35.39
CA VAL A 111 -12.80 -15.20 34.70
C VAL A 111 -13.62 -16.43 35.09
N ALA A 112 -14.80 -16.59 34.48
CA ALA A 112 -15.61 -17.79 34.66
C ALA A 112 -14.91 -19.02 34.05
N LYS A 113 -15.10 -20.20 34.68
CA LYS A 113 -14.47 -21.48 34.28
C LYS A 113 -14.92 -22.03 32.92
N ASP A 114 -15.93 -21.43 32.26
CA ASP A 114 -16.42 -21.83 30.94
C ASP A 114 -15.99 -20.83 29.84
N PRO A 115 -15.39 -21.30 28.73
CA PRO A 115 -14.93 -20.45 27.65
C PRO A 115 -16.11 -19.94 26.81
N GLY A 116 -16.55 -18.70 27.05
CA GLY A 116 -17.48 -18.03 26.12
C GLY A 116 -18.41 -16.97 26.73
N THR A 117 -18.67 -17.03 28.04
CA THR A 117 -19.52 -16.06 28.75
C THR A 117 -18.68 -15.16 29.65
N ARG A 118 -18.39 -13.94 29.20
CA ARG A 118 -17.74 -12.90 30.02
C ARG A 118 -18.83 -12.14 30.79
N SER A 119 -18.93 -12.32 32.10
CA SER A 119 -19.74 -11.45 32.97
C SER A 119 -18.92 -10.25 33.40
N ILE A 120 -19.53 -9.06 33.37
CA ILE A 120 -18.90 -7.83 33.84
C ILE A 120 -18.85 -7.89 35.37
N ARG A 121 -17.65 -7.75 35.94
CA ARG A 121 -17.44 -7.72 37.38
C ARG A 121 -17.52 -6.31 37.94
N ASP A 122 -16.85 -5.35 37.29
CA ASP A 122 -16.82 -3.96 37.72
C ASP A 122 -16.72 -2.99 36.53
N ILE A 123 -17.33 -1.81 36.69
CA ILE A 123 -17.28 -0.72 35.72
C ILE A 123 -16.94 0.59 36.46
N LYS A 124 -15.79 1.17 36.12
CA LYS A 124 -15.33 2.44 36.68
C LYS A 124 -15.21 3.49 35.60
N GLU A 125 -16.07 4.50 35.63
CA GLU A 125 -16.09 5.59 34.66
C GLU A 125 -15.54 6.88 35.28
N GLN A 126 -14.62 7.55 34.58
CA GLN A 126 -13.97 8.76 35.08
C GLN A 126 -13.61 9.72 33.94
N GLU A 127 -13.72 11.03 34.20
CA GLU A 127 -13.17 12.06 33.33
C GLU A 127 -11.72 12.38 33.74
N VAL A 128 -10.78 12.18 32.81
CA VAL A 128 -9.34 12.32 33.06
C VAL A 128 -8.78 13.48 32.25
N TYR A 129 -7.91 14.29 32.86
CA TYR A 129 -7.20 15.36 32.17
C TYR A 129 -6.18 14.79 31.16
N PHE A 130 -6.30 15.23 29.91
CA PHE A 130 -5.57 14.67 28.78
C PHE A 130 -4.67 15.71 28.10
N GLY A 131 -4.05 16.58 28.90
CA GLY A 131 -3.15 17.61 28.40
C GLY A 131 -3.89 18.78 27.73
N GLU A 132 -3.13 19.60 27.00
CA GLU A 132 -3.65 20.79 26.33
C GLU A 132 -3.48 20.65 24.82
N ILE A 133 -4.44 21.18 24.07
CA ILE A 133 -4.37 21.29 22.60
C ILE A 133 -4.27 22.76 22.23
N PRO A 134 -3.21 23.19 21.51
CA PRO A 134 -3.08 24.54 20.99
C PRO A 134 -4.25 24.89 20.07
N LEU A 135 -4.92 26.02 20.30
CA LEU A 135 -6.07 26.44 19.51
C LEU A 135 -5.66 27.33 18.34
N MET A 136 -6.42 27.24 17.25
CA MET A 136 -6.25 28.12 16.09
C MET A 136 -6.97 29.45 16.34
N THR A 137 -6.30 30.56 16.05
CA THR A 137 -6.87 31.90 16.08
C THR A 137 -7.85 32.13 14.92
N ASP A 138 -8.63 33.21 14.97
CA ASP A 138 -9.54 33.58 13.87
C ASP A 138 -8.83 33.81 12.53
N ASN A 139 -7.55 34.17 12.59
CA ASN A 139 -6.68 34.45 11.45
C ASN A 139 -6.00 33.20 10.88
N GLY A 140 -6.26 32.01 11.42
CA GLY A 140 -5.69 30.75 10.94
C GLY A 140 -4.26 30.50 11.41
N THR A 141 -3.89 31.01 12.59
CA THR A 141 -2.55 30.93 13.18
C THR A 141 -2.59 30.27 14.55
N PHE A 142 -1.42 29.99 15.13
CA PHE A 142 -1.28 29.42 16.47
C PHE A 142 -0.30 30.26 17.28
N ILE A 143 -0.61 30.55 18.54
CA ILE A 143 0.34 31.17 19.47
C ILE A 143 1.06 30.08 20.24
N ILE A 144 2.35 29.91 19.99
CA ILE A 144 3.20 28.92 20.67
C ILE A 144 4.33 29.67 21.38
N ASN A 145 4.37 29.56 22.70
CA ASN A 145 5.34 30.28 23.55
C ASN A 145 5.40 31.79 23.25
N GLY A 146 4.22 32.43 23.09
CA GLY A 146 4.08 33.86 22.76
C GLY A 146 4.32 34.23 21.30
N THR A 147 4.82 33.31 20.47
CA THR A 147 5.11 33.58 19.06
C THR A 147 4.01 33.06 18.15
N GLU A 148 3.65 33.85 17.14
CA GLU A 148 2.65 33.43 16.15
C GLU A 148 3.27 32.52 15.08
N ARG A 149 2.63 31.37 14.88
CA ARG A 149 3.06 30.32 13.96
C ARG A 149 1.98 29.93 12.98
N VAL A 150 2.42 29.45 11.82
CA VAL A 150 1.59 28.88 10.78
C VAL A 150 1.98 27.43 10.55
N ILE A 151 0.96 26.58 10.44
CA ILE A 151 1.16 25.22 9.94
C ILE A 151 0.96 25.24 8.43
N VAL A 152 2.04 25.00 7.70
CA VAL A 152 2.03 24.92 6.23
C VAL A 152 1.41 23.60 5.79
N SER A 153 0.54 23.64 4.79
CA SER A 153 -0.07 22.44 4.22
C SER A 153 0.97 21.60 3.47
N GLN A 154 0.92 20.29 3.67
CA GLN A 154 1.87 19.35 3.07
C GLN A 154 1.33 18.77 1.76
N LEU A 155 2.12 18.79 0.70
CA LEU A 155 1.85 18.13 -0.57
C LEU A 155 2.63 16.81 -0.62
N HIS A 156 1.94 15.71 -0.38
CA HIS A 156 2.54 14.37 -0.38
C HIS A 156 1.96 13.52 -1.51
N ARG A 157 2.57 12.36 -1.77
CA ARG A 157 2.02 11.39 -2.74
C ARG A 157 0.72 10.81 -2.20
N SER A 158 -0.32 10.79 -3.04
CA SER A 158 -1.58 10.17 -2.67
C SER A 158 -1.39 8.66 -2.45
N PRO A 159 -2.22 8.02 -1.62
CA PRO A 159 -2.23 6.57 -1.52
C PRO A 159 -2.53 5.89 -2.87
N GLY A 160 -1.97 4.70 -3.10
CA GLY A 160 -2.14 3.92 -4.31
C GLY A 160 -0.85 3.22 -4.76
N VAL A 161 -0.89 2.62 -5.96
CA VAL A 161 0.28 2.03 -6.62
C VAL A 161 0.80 2.96 -7.72
N PHE A 162 2.13 3.05 -7.84
CA PHE A 162 2.83 3.87 -8.82
C PHE A 162 3.87 3.05 -9.54
N TYR A 163 3.92 3.14 -10.86
CA TYR A 163 4.92 2.51 -11.70
C TYR A 163 5.83 3.55 -12.31
N ASP A 164 7.15 3.34 -12.22
CA ASP A 164 8.14 4.29 -12.74
C ASP A 164 9.35 3.55 -13.30
N HIS A 165 10.19 4.26 -14.01
CA HIS A 165 11.47 3.77 -14.51
C HIS A 165 12.59 4.79 -14.32
N ASP A 166 13.80 4.31 -14.12
CA ASP A 166 14.97 5.15 -13.87
C ASP A 166 15.47 5.92 -15.11
N LYS A 167 14.83 5.77 -16.26
CA LYS A 167 15.26 6.30 -17.57
C LYS A 167 16.70 5.89 -17.93
N GLY A 168 17.17 4.74 -17.43
CA GLY A 168 18.52 4.23 -17.64
C GLY A 168 19.62 5.00 -16.90
N LYS A 169 19.27 5.80 -15.89
CA LYS A 169 20.22 6.65 -15.16
C LYS A 169 20.92 5.95 -14.01
N THR A 170 20.34 4.88 -13.45
CA THR A 170 20.85 4.26 -12.23
C THR A 170 22.05 3.34 -12.49
N HIS A 171 22.10 2.67 -13.64
CA HIS A 171 23.17 1.73 -13.97
C HIS A 171 23.94 2.18 -15.22
N SER A 172 25.26 1.94 -15.22
CA SER A 172 26.15 2.35 -16.32
C SER A 172 25.85 1.70 -17.67
N SER A 173 25.16 0.56 -17.68
CA SER A 173 24.71 -0.09 -18.91
C SER A 173 23.64 0.69 -19.67
N GLY A 174 23.05 1.73 -19.08
CA GLY A 174 21.94 2.48 -19.67
C GLY A 174 20.62 1.70 -19.72
N LYS A 175 20.59 0.49 -19.13
CA LYS A 175 19.40 -0.35 -19.08
C LYS A 175 18.34 0.29 -18.20
N VAL A 176 17.14 0.41 -18.74
CA VAL A 176 15.99 0.96 -18.02
C VAL A 176 15.52 -0.04 -16.96
N LEU A 177 15.50 0.42 -15.71
CA LEU A 177 15.04 -0.34 -14.56
C LEU A 177 13.63 0.13 -14.20
N TYR A 178 12.68 -0.80 -14.24
CA TYR A 178 11.30 -0.55 -13.85
C TYR A 178 11.10 -0.83 -12.36
N SER A 179 10.21 -0.08 -11.75
CA SER A 179 9.84 -0.21 -10.34
C SER A 179 8.36 0.02 -10.14
N ALA A 180 7.80 -0.59 -9.10
CA ALA A 180 6.45 -0.35 -8.61
C ALA A 180 6.50 0.01 -7.13
N ARG A 181 5.71 0.98 -6.71
CA ARG A 181 5.64 1.42 -5.32
C ARG A 181 4.20 1.50 -4.86
N VAL A 182 3.85 0.75 -3.82
CA VAL A 182 2.56 0.81 -3.14
C VAL A 182 2.69 1.71 -1.91
N ILE A 183 1.97 2.83 -1.95
CA ILE A 183 1.95 3.83 -0.89
C ILE A 183 0.59 3.73 -0.17
N PRO A 184 0.55 3.31 1.09
CA PRO A 184 -0.67 3.40 1.87
C PRO A 184 -0.95 4.82 2.34
N TYR A 185 -2.19 5.08 2.75
CA TYR A 185 -2.52 6.23 3.56
C TYR A 185 -1.82 6.15 4.91
N ARG A 186 -1.79 4.95 5.49
CA ARG A 186 -1.11 4.61 6.74
C ARG A 186 -0.68 3.15 6.72
N GLY A 187 0.53 2.86 7.17
CA GLY A 187 1.09 1.50 7.18
C GLY A 187 2.42 1.43 6.44
N SER A 188 2.89 0.20 6.21
CA SER A 188 4.19 -0.06 5.60
C SER A 188 4.19 0.10 4.08
N TRP A 189 5.27 0.62 3.52
CA TRP A 189 5.41 0.78 2.07
C TRP A 189 5.96 -0.49 1.44
N LEU A 190 5.46 -0.83 0.24
CA LEU A 190 6.02 -1.90 -0.60
C LEU A 190 6.66 -1.29 -1.84
N ASP A 191 7.97 -1.50 -1.99
CA ASP A 191 8.74 -1.08 -3.16
C ASP A 191 9.25 -2.33 -3.90
N PHE A 192 8.81 -2.51 -5.14
CA PHE A 192 9.32 -3.51 -6.08
C PHE A 192 10.25 -2.86 -7.10
N GLU A 193 11.38 -3.48 -7.39
CA GLU A 193 12.37 -2.94 -8.34
C GLU A 193 13.09 -4.07 -9.07
N PHE A 194 13.33 -3.87 -10.36
CA PHE A 194 14.27 -4.69 -11.12
C PHE A 194 15.70 -4.21 -10.92
N ASP A 195 16.64 -5.14 -10.82
CA ASP A 195 18.06 -4.83 -10.95
C ASP A 195 18.56 -4.92 -12.40
N HIS A 196 19.84 -4.63 -12.61
CA HIS A 196 20.48 -4.70 -13.92
C HIS A 196 20.53 -6.12 -14.52
N LYS A 197 20.42 -7.15 -13.67
CA LYS A 197 20.36 -8.58 -14.04
C LYS A 197 18.92 -9.07 -14.25
N ASP A 198 17.95 -8.16 -14.28
CA ASP A 198 16.52 -8.46 -14.39
C ASP A 198 15.93 -9.28 -13.24
N ILE A 199 16.59 -9.28 -12.09
CA ILE A 199 16.05 -9.94 -10.89
C ILE A 199 15.11 -8.97 -10.19
N LEU A 200 13.91 -9.46 -9.87
CA LEU A 200 12.87 -8.69 -9.21
C LEU A 200 13.07 -8.75 -7.70
N TYR A 201 13.29 -7.59 -7.09
CA TYR A 201 13.39 -7.44 -5.64
C TYR A 201 12.20 -6.71 -5.05
N VAL A 202 11.98 -6.92 -3.77
CA VAL A 202 11.05 -6.17 -2.92
C VAL A 202 11.78 -5.58 -1.70
N ARG A 203 11.33 -4.39 -1.28
CA ARG A 203 11.70 -3.74 -0.03
C ARG A 203 10.44 -3.34 0.72
N ILE A 204 10.40 -3.66 2.02
CA ILE A 204 9.37 -3.19 2.94
C ILE A 204 9.95 -2.02 3.73
N ASP A 205 9.27 -0.88 3.76
CA ASP A 205 9.71 0.34 4.47
C ASP A 205 11.15 0.79 4.16
N ARG A 206 11.55 0.65 2.87
CA ARG A 206 12.91 0.98 2.39
C ARG A 206 14.04 0.22 3.10
N ARG A 207 13.74 -0.93 3.71
CA ARG A 207 14.75 -1.82 4.31
C ARG A 207 15.47 -2.65 3.25
N ARG A 208 16.30 -3.62 3.70
CA ARG A 208 17.15 -4.46 2.83
C ARG A 208 16.32 -5.23 1.80
N LYS A 209 16.75 -5.17 0.53
CA LYS A 209 16.10 -5.83 -0.61
C LYS A 209 16.14 -7.36 -0.53
N MET A 210 15.02 -8.03 -0.76
CA MET A 210 14.90 -9.50 -0.88
C MET A 210 14.24 -9.86 -2.21
N PRO A 211 14.43 -11.07 -2.76
CA PRO A 211 13.69 -11.49 -3.96
C PRO A 211 12.18 -11.32 -3.75
N ALA A 212 11.47 -10.80 -4.75
CA ALA A 212 10.03 -10.54 -4.63
C ALA A 212 9.23 -11.83 -4.39
N THR A 213 9.73 -12.96 -4.86
CA THR A 213 9.17 -14.31 -4.64
C THR A 213 9.09 -14.68 -3.15
N VAL A 214 9.99 -14.17 -2.30
CA VAL A 214 9.93 -14.39 -0.85
C VAL A 214 8.65 -13.78 -0.28
N LEU A 215 8.27 -12.58 -0.71
CA LEU A 215 7.02 -11.96 -0.29
C LEU A 215 5.82 -12.77 -0.80
N LEU A 216 5.84 -13.17 -2.07
CA LEU A 216 4.75 -13.94 -2.67
C LEU A 216 4.56 -15.32 -2.00
N LYS A 217 5.64 -16.01 -1.66
CA LYS A 217 5.61 -17.25 -0.87
C LYS A 217 5.06 -17.03 0.54
N GLY A 218 5.40 -15.89 1.16
CA GLY A 218 4.83 -15.46 2.43
C GLY A 218 3.32 -15.21 2.38
N LEU A 219 2.76 -14.90 1.21
CA LEU A 219 1.30 -14.82 0.99
C LEU A 219 0.63 -16.19 0.82
N GLY A 220 1.41 -17.27 0.71
CA GLY A 220 0.92 -18.64 0.55
C GLY A 220 0.99 -19.20 -0.87
N TYR A 221 1.66 -18.52 -1.81
CA TYR A 221 1.82 -19.04 -3.18
C TYR A 221 3.02 -19.99 -3.30
N SER A 222 2.81 -21.15 -3.92
CA SER A 222 3.90 -22.08 -4.28
C SER A 222 4.65 -21.63 -5.53
N ASN A 223 5.85 -22.17 -5.77
CA ASN A 223 6.60 -21.91 -7.01
C ASN A 223 5.76 -22.21 -8.25
N ASP A 224 5.10 -23.36 -8.28
CA ASP A 224 4.32 -23.83 -9.42
C ASP A 224 3.13 -22.91 -9.68
N ALA A 225 2.43 -22.48 -8.63
CA ALA A 225 1.33 -21.53 -8.74
C ALA A 225 1.82 -20.19 -9.29
N LEU A 226 2.98 -19.70 -8.83
CA LEU A 226 3.54 -18.44 -9.31
C LEU A 226 3.97 -18.55 -10.78
N ILE A 227 4.69 -19.60 -11.16
CA ILE A 227 5.16 -19.79 -12.53
C ILE A 227 3.99 -19.83 -13.52
N ASN A 228 2.98 -20.65 -13.22
CA ASN A 228 1.81 -20.79 -14.09
C ASN A 228 0.88 -19.55 -14.06
N TYR A 229 1.05 -18.67 -13.07
CA TYR A 229 0.38 -17.38 -13.05
C TYR A 229 1.05 -16.35 -13.97
N PHE A 230 2.38 -16.25 -13.91
CA PHE A 230 3.14 -15.21 -14.64
C PHE A 230 3.50 -15.61 -16.06
N TYR A 231 3.54 -16.91 -16.35
CA TYR A 231 3.87 -17.46 -17.65
C TYR A 231 2.71 -18.26 -18.21
N LYS A 232 2.45 -18.09 -19.51
CA LYS A 232 1.57 -18.98 -20.25
C LYS A 232 2.33 -20.24 -20.66
N SER A 233 1.60 -21.33 -20.88
CA SER A 233 2.18 -22.62 -21.24
C SER A 233 1.76 -23.04 -22.65
N GLU A 234 2.69 -23.64 -23.39
CA GLU A 234 2.44 -24.35 -24.64
C GLU A 234 2.29 -25.85 -24.34
N GLU A 235 1.22 -26.47 -24.82
CA GLU A 235 1.06 -27.93 -24.76
C GLU A 235 1.81 -28.58 -25.93
N VAL A 236 2.73 -29.48 -25.60
CA VAL A 236 3.50 -30.30 -26.54
C VAL A 236 2.95 -31.73 -26.51
N ARG A 237 2.75 -32.30 -27.70
CA ARG A 237 2.31 -33.68 -27.89
C ARG A 237 3.35 -34.48 -28.63
N VAL A 238 3.63 -35.68 -28.14
CA VAL A 238 4.51 -36.65 -28.77
C VAL A 238 3.64 -37.60 -29.59
N THR A 239 3.95 -37.75 -30.88
CA THR A 239 3.26 -38.67 -31.80
C THR A 239 4.27 -39.60 -32.46
N GLU A 240 3.80 -40.69 -33.06
CA GLU A 240 4.67 -41.62 -33.82
C GLU A 240 5.43 -40.96 -34.98
N LYS A 241 4.93 -39.80 -35.47
CA LYS A 241 5.51 -39.06 -36.60
C LYS A 241 6.38 -37.86 -36.18
N GLY A 242 6.56 -37.65 -34.87
CA GLY A 242 7.30 -36.51 -34.31
C GLY A 242 6.47 -35.74 -33.27
N MET A 243 6.90 -34.52 -32.94
CA MET A 243 6.25 -33.68 -31.94
C MET A 243 5.35 -32.62 -32.58
N THR A 244 4.21 -32.35 -31.96
CA THR A 244 3.31 -31.25 -32.31
C THR A 244 3.09 -30.35 -31.09
N LYS A 245 2.69 -29.11 -31.32
CA LYS A 245 2.16 -28.24 -30.25
C LYS A 245 0.83 -27.62 -30.61
N LEU A 246 0.07 -27.27 -29.58
CA LEU A 246 -1.21 -26.61 -29.76
C LEU A 246 -1.03 -25.19 -30.33
N ALA A 247 -1.79 -24.88 -31.39
CA ALA A 247 -1.70 -23.63 -32.13
C ALA A 247 -2.53 -22.52 -31.46
N ASP A 248 -2.04 -21.97 -30.34
CA ASP A 248 -2.66 -20.81 -29.68
C ASP A 248 -2.36 -19.51 -30.46
N PRO A 249 -3.36 -18.82 -31.03
CA PRO A 249 -3.19 -17.56 -31.76
C PRO A 249 -2.41 -16.48 -30.98
N GLU A 250 -2.58 -16.42 -29.67
CA GLU A 250 -1.95 -15.39 -28.84
C GLU A 250 -0.45 -15.66 -28.65
N LEU A 251 -0.08 -16.93 -28.47
CA LEU A 251 1.32 -17.35 -28.24
C LEU A 251 2.12 -17.40 -29.53
N LEU A 252 1.49 -17.79 -30.64
CA LEU A 252 2.15 -17.94 -31.94
C LEU A 252 2.59 -16.59 -32.52
N THR A 253 1.93 -15.49 -32.16
CA THR A 253 2.26 -14.17 -32.70
C THR A 253 3.74 -13.85 -32.48
N ASN A 254 4.45 -13.51 -33.56
CA ASN A 254 5.90 -13.23 -33.60
C ASN A 254 6.86 -14.43 -33.49
N GLN A 255 6.36 -15.65 -33.25
CA GLN A 255 7.18 -16.85 -33.40
C GLN A 255 7.47 -17.12 -34.89
N LYS A 256 8.45 -17.97 -35.16
CA LYS A 256 8.73 -18.50 -36.50
C LYS A 256 8.35 -19.97 -36.54
N ALA A 257 7.87 -20.44 -37.69
CA ALA A 257 7.62 -21.86 -37.88
C ALA A 257 8.93 -22.62 -38.10
N ALA A 258 9.22 -23.67 -37.34
CA ALA A 258 10.35 -24.58 -37.62
C ALA A 258 10.16 -25.34 -38.93
N VAL A 259 8.93 -25.78 -39.19
CA VAL A 259 8.57 -26.64 -40.32
C VAL A 259 7.49 -25.97 -41.17
N ASP A 260 7.36 -26.37 -42.43
CA ASP A 260 6.24 -25.97 -43.29
C ASP A 260 4.91 -26.40 -42.66
N ILE A 261 3.99 -25.46 -42.50
CA ILE A 261 2.64 -25.69 -42.00
C ILE A 261 1.74 -25.91 -43.21
N VAL A 262 1.26 -27.14 -43.32
CA VAL A 262 0.43 -27.61 -44.42
C VAL A 262 -0.96 -27.90 -43.87
N ASP A 263 -1.99 -27.54 -44.63
CA ASP A 263 -3.35 -27.98 -44.33
C ASP A 263 -3.49 -29.49 -44.56
N PRO A 264 -3.87 -30.28 -43.53
CA PRO A 264 -4.06 -31.72 -43.67
C PRO A 264 -5.14 -32.10 -44.70
N ALA A 265 -6.14 -31.24 -44.94
CA ALA A 265 -7.26 -31.52 -45.83
C ALA A 265 -6.96 -31.21 -47.29
N THR A 266 -6.22 -30.13 -47.57
CA THR A 266 -5.97 -29.64 -48.93
C THR A 266 -4.54 -29.86 -49.42
N GLY A 267 -3.58 -30.10 -48.53
CA GLY A 267 -2.16 -30.15 -48.85
C GLY A 267 -1.55 -28.78 -49.19
N GLU A 268 -2.29 -27.68 -48.99
CA GLU A 268 -1.79 -26.33 -49.23
C GLU A 268 -0.82 -25.90 -48.12
N VAL A 269 0.34 -25.34 -48.51
CA VAL A 269 1.30 -24.77 -47.56
C VAL A 269 0.81 -23.38 -47.12
N ILE A 270 0.29 -23.29 -45.90
CA ILE A 270 -0.22 -22.04 -45.31
C ILE A 270 0.93 -21.14 -44.86
N LEU A 271 1.99 -21.72 -44.29
CA LEU A 271 3.17 -20.99 -43.84
C LEU A 271 4.44 -21.82 -44.09
N LYS A 272 5.42 -21.23 -44.77
CA LYS A 272 6.73 -21.88 -44.97
C LYS A 272 7.59 -21.80 -43.71
N ALA A 273 8.50 -22.75 -43.54
CA ALA A 273 9.52 -22.78 -42.51
C ALA A 273 10.31 -21.47 -42.45
N ASN A 274 10.73 -21.10 -41.23
CA ASN A 274 11.45 -19.88 -40.87
C ASN A 274 10.70 -18.56 -41.15
N ARG A 275 9.42 -18.61 -41.54
CA ARG A 275 8.54 -17.43 -41.63
C ARG A 275 7.82 -17.17 -40.31
N LYS A 276 7.58 -15.90 -40.03
CA LYS A 276 6.86 -15.47 -38.83
C LYS A 276 5.36 -15.76 -38.96
N PHE A 277 4.74 -16.16 -37.86
CA PHE A 277 3.28 -16.22 -37.73
C PHE A 277 2.73 -14.79 -37.70
N THR A 278 2.31 -14.30 -38.87
CA THR A 278 1.60 -13.03 -38.99
C THR A 278 0.13 -13.21 -38.65
N LYS A 279 -0.57 -12.12 -38.28
CA LYS A 279 -2.03 -12.17 -38.04
C LYS A 279 -2.81 -12.78 -39.20
N ALA A 280 -2.36 -12.57 -40.44
CA ALA A 280 -2.98 -13.16 -41.63
C ALA A 280 -2.77 -14.68 -41.70
N ALA A 281 -1.56 -15.17 -41.38
CA ALA A 281 -1.27 -16.60 -41.35
C ALA A 281 -2.06 -17.31 -40.24
N ILE A 282 -2.09 -16.73 -39.03
CA ILE A 282 -2.86 -17.27 -37.91
C ILE A 282 -4.36 -17.33 -38.25
N ARG A 283 -4.90 -16.27 -38.87
CA ARG A 283 -6.30 -16.26 -39.32
C ARG A 283 -6.56 -17.37 -40.34
N LYS A 284 -5.70 -17.54 -41.34
CA LYS A 284 -5.81 -18.64 -42.31
C LYS A 284 -5.78 -20.01 -41.63
N MET A 285 -4.86 -20.22 -40.67
CA MET A 285 -4.80 -21.47 -39.90
C MET A 285 -6.10 -21.74 -39.14
N SER A 286 -6.68 -20.72 -38.50
CA SER A 286 -7.97 -20.85 -37.82
C SER A 286 -9.14 -21.14 -38.79
N GLU A 287 -9.16 -20.50 -39.96
CA GLU A 287 -10.17 -20.75 -41.01
C GLU A 287 -10.11 -22.19 -41.55
N HIS A 288 -8.91 -22.77 -41.65
CA HIS A 288 -8.69 -24.17 -42.06
C HIS A 288 -8.77 -25.16 -40.89
N GLY A 289 -9.12 -24.71 -39.68
CA GLY A 289 -9.31 -25.58 -38.52
C GLY A 289 -8.03 -26.23 -37.97
N ILE A 290 -6.85 -25.66 -38.26
CA ILE A 290 -5.56 -26.18 -37.80
C ILE A 290 -5.39 -25.86 -36.31
N LYS A 291 -5.43 -26.90 -35.49
CA LYS A 291 -5.30 -26.81 -34.02
C LYS A 291 -3.94 -27.23 -33.49
N GLU A 292 -3.18 -28.00 -34.26
CA GLU A 292 -1.85 -28.48 -33.88
C GLU A 292 -0.87 -28.16 -35.01
N ILE A 293 0.35 -27.76 -34.63
CA ILE A 293 1.43 -27.49 -35.59
C ILE A 293 2.64 -28.38 -35.31
N PRO A 294 3.33 -28.86 -36.36
CA PRO A 294 4.53 -29.66 -36.20
C PRO A 294 5.68 -28.80 -35.65
N ILE A 295 6.43 -29.37 -34.70
CA ILE A 295 7.63 -28.77 -34.11
C ILE A 295 8.78 -29.77 -34.12
N THR A 296 10.01 -29.27 -34.04
CA THR A 296 11.20 -30.10 -33.94
C THR A 296 11.58 -30.34 -32.48
N GLU A 297 12.28 -31.44 -32.20
CA GLU A 297 12.82 -31.71 -30.86
C GLU A 297 13.75 -30.58 -30.40
N GLU A 298 14.55 -30.02 -31.32
CA GLU A 298 15.41 -28.87 -31.08
C GLU A 298 14.66 -27.63 -30.56
N GLU A 299 13.39 -27.43 -30.91
CA GLU A 299 12.57 -26.33 -30.36
C GLU A 299 12.10 -26.60 -28.93
N VAL A 300 12.05 -27.86 -28.51
CA VAL A 300 11.63 -28.25 -27.16
C VAL A 300 12.83 -28.28 -26.21
N VAL A 301 14.01 -28.65 -26.70
CA VAL A 301 15.25 -28.60 -25.91
C VAL A 301 15.54 -27.17 -25.48
N GLY A 302 15.81 -26.98 -24.18
CA GLY A 302 16.04 -25.67 -23.57
C GLY A 302 14.76 -24.92 -23.17
N LYS A 303 13.57 -25.43 -23.51
CA LYS A 303 12.32 -24.95 -22.89
C LYS A 303 12.20 -25.48 -21.47
N VAL A 304 11.32 -24.84 -20.71
CA VAL A 304 11.17 -25.09 -19.27
C VAL A 304 9.83 -25.78 -19.00
N ALA A 305 9.81 -26.80 -18.15
CA ALA A 305 8.59 -27.48 -17.75
C ALA A 305 7.66 -26.55 -16.93
N SER A 306 6.38 -26.53 -17.30
CA SER A 306 5.34 -25.73 -16.64
C SER A 306 4.76 -26.41 -15.40
N HIS A 307 4.69 -27.74 -15.43
CA HIS A 307 4.25 -28.60 -14.34
C HIS A 307 5.21 -29.78 -14.23
N ASP A 308 5.18 -30.49 -13.10
CA ASP A 308 5.91 -31.73 -12.95
C ASP A 308 5.49 -32.72 -14.04
N ILE A 309 6.48 -33.20 -14.80
CA ILE A 309 6.30 -34.26 -15.78
C ILE A 309 6.61 -35.57 -15.08
N TYR A 310 5.59 -36.37 -14.83
CA TYR A 310 5.72 -37.65 -14.15
C TYR A 310 5.21 -38.80 -15.02
N ASP A 311 5.77 -39.98 -14.77
CA ASP A 311 5.32 -41.23 -15.35
C ASP A 311 4.01 -41.67 -14.66
N PRO A 312 2.86 -41.74 -15.36
CA PRO A 312 1.59 -42.11 -14.75
C PRO A 312 1.56 -43.54 -14.19
N ALA A 313 2.44 -44.43 -14.65
CA ALA A 313 2.48 -45.82 -14.23
C ALA A 313 3.28 -46.02 -12.92
N THR A 314 4.36 -45.25 -12.73
CA THR A 314 5.26 -45.40 -11.57
C THR A 314 5.13 -44.27 -10.55
N GLY A 315 4.60 -43.11 -10.95
CA GLY A 315 4.59 -41.88 -10.15
C GLY A 315 5.97 -41.20 -10.04
N GLU A 316 6.94 -41.63 -10.84
CA GLU A 316 8.29 -41.05 -10.89
C GLU A 316 8.28 -39.71 -11.61
N ILE A 317 8.84 -38.66 -11.00
CA ILE A 317 8.98 -37.33 -11.59
C ILE A 317 10.22 -37.32 -12.50
N LEU A 318 10.01 -37.14 -13.79
CA LEU A 318 11.06 -37.08 -14.81
C LEU A 318 11.63 -35.66 -14.97
N ALA A 319 10.77 -34.64 -14.83
CA ALA A 319 11.16 -33.24 -14.78
C ALA A 319 10.29 -32.47 -13.79
N GLU A 320 10.93 -31.68 -12.93
CA GLU A 320 10.23 -30.81 -11.97
C GLU A 320 9.72 -29.54 -12.64
N CYS A 321 8.69 -28.91 -12.05
CA CYS A 321 8.25 -27.58 -12.44
C CYS A 321 9.44 -26.60 -12.41
N ASN A 322 9.54 -25.72 -13.41
CA ASN A 322 10.63 -24.78 -13.62
C ASN A 322 11.98 -25.37 -14.09
N GLU A 323 12.04 -26.69 -14.30
CA GLU A 323 13.26 -27.34 -14.78
C GLU A 323 13.39 -27.22 -16.31
N GLU A 324 14.62 -27.05 -16.77
CA GLU A 324 14.94 -26.98 -18.19
C GLU A 324 14.98 -28.39 -18.82
N LEU A 325 14.30 -28.56 -19.96
CA LEU A 325 14.26 -29.82 -20.69
C LEU A 325 15.55 -30.00 -21.49
N THR A 326 16.42 -30.88 -20.99
CA THR A 326 17.60 -31.33 -21.72
C THR A 326 17.24 -32.44 -22.71
N LEU A 327 18.11 -32.68 -23.69
CA LEU A 327 17.92 -33.75 -24.68
C LEU A 327 17.74 -35.13 -24.01
N ALA A 328 18.54 -35.43 -22.98
CA ALA A 328 18.43 -36.68 -22.22
C ALA A 328 17.06 -36.84 -21.54
N LYS A 329 16.51 -35.75 -20.97
CA LYS A 329 15.18 -35.78 -20.36
C LYS A 329 14.08 -35.95 -21.41
N LEU A 330 14.23 -35.31 -22.56
CA LEU A 330 13.28 -35.46 -23.66
C LEU A 330 13.23 -36.91 -24.15
N GLU A 331 14.38 -37.54 -24.33
CA GLU A 331 14.49 -38.97 -24.70
C GLU A 331 13.83 -39.87 -23.65
N GLU A 332 14.02 -39.58 -22.36
CA GLU A 332 13.40 -40.32 -21.27
C GLU A 332 11.87 -40.18 -21.25
N ILE A 333 11.34 -38.96 -21.43
CA ILE A 333 9.90 -38.67 -21.54
C ILE A 333 9.28 -39.46 -22.69
N VAL A 334 9.95 -39.51 -23.85
CA VAL A 334 9.50 -40.27 -25.03
C VAL A 334 9.58 -41.78 -24.76
N ALA A 335 10.67 -42.27 -24.15
CA ALA A 335 10.86 -43.68 -23.85
C ALA A 335 9.84 -44.23 -22.84
N LYS A 336 9.41 -43.40 -21.88
CA LYS A 336 8.36 -43.72 -20.90
C LYS A 336 6.93 -43.59 -21.48
N GLY A 337 6.79 -43.14 -22.73
CA GLY A 337 5.50 -43.06 -23.41
C GLY A 337 4.61 -41.91 -22.94
N ILE A 338 5.19 -40.80 -22.47
CA ILE A 338 4.43 -39.61 -22.09
C ILE A 338 4.04 -38.83 -23.35
N ASN A 339 2.76 -38.87 -23.68
CA ASN A 339 2.25 -38.32 -24.93
C ASN A 339 1.98 -36.81 -24.89
N THR A 340 1.84 -36.21 -23.71
CA THR A 340 1.42 -34.81 -23.54
C THR A 340 2.12 -34.18 -22.35
N PHE A 341 2.74 -33.03 -22.54
CA PHE A 341 3.31 -32.23 -21.45
C PHE A 341 3.27 -30.74 -21.79
N GLN A 342 3.48 -29.88 -20.79
CA GLN A 342 3.38 -28.44 -20.93
C GLN A 342 4.72 -27.76 -20.67
N VAL A 343 5.08 -26.83 -21.55
CA VAL A 343 6.30 -26.03 -21.45
C VAL A 343 5.98 -24.55 -21.37
N LEU A 344 6.78 -23.77 -20.66
CA LEU A 344 6.59 -22.33 -20.52
C LEU A 344 6.86 -21.61 -21.84
N PHE A 345 6.00 -20.64 -22.16
CA PHE A 345 6.21 -19.72 -23.27
C PHE A 345 7.12 -18.56 -22.85
N ILE A 346 8.38 -18.59 -23.29
CA ILE A 346 9.38 -17.54 -23.07
C ILE A 346 10.04 -17.21 -24.42
N ASP A 347 9.76 -16.03 -24.98
CA ASP A 347 10.29 -15.60 -26.29
C ASP A 347 11.51 -14.67 -26.17
N ASN A 348 11.91 -14.29 -24.95
CA ASN A 348 12.99 -13.36 -24.62
C ASN A 348 12.89 -11.97 -25.28
N LEU A 349 11.71 -11.63 -25.84
CA LEU A 349 11.42 -10.37 -26.51
C LEU A 349 10.26 -9.65 -25.81
N HIS A 350 9.10 -10.31 -25.73
CA HIS A 350 7.90 -9.81 -25.07
C HIS A 350 7.58 -10.57 -23.78
N VAL A 351 8.16 -11.74 -23.57
CA VAL A 351 8.05 -12.53 -22.36
C VAL A 351 9.45 -12.92 -21.94
N THR A 352 9.94 -12.24 -20.91
CA THR A 352 11.30 -12.39 -20.38
C THR A 352 11.37 -13.46 -19.29
N SER A 353 12.53 -14.11 -19.14
CA SER A 353 12.80 -15.09 -18.07
C SER A 353 12.92 -14.46 -16.67
N SER A 354 12.77 -13.15 -16.55
CA SER A 354 13.10 -12.37 -15.34
C SER A 354 12.45 -12.87 -14.05
N PHE A 355 11.18 -13.27 -14.11
CA PHE A 355 10.49 -13.79 -12.93
C PHE A 355 10.97 -15.21 -12.59
N ARG A 356 11.18 -16.07 -13.59
CA ARG A 356 11.82 -17.37 -13.41
C ARG A 356 13.22 -17.24 -12.78
N ASP A 357 14.04 -16.33 -13.28
CA ASP A 357 15.40 -16.12 -12.77
C ASP A 357 15.38 -15.62 -11.32
N THR A 358 14.32 -14.89 -10.94
CA THR A 358 14.08 -14.49 -9.55
C THR A 358 13.76 -15.69 -8.66
N ILE A 359 12.94 -16.65 -9.14
CA ILE A 359 12.66 -17.91 -8.42
C ILE A 359 13.95 -18.73 -8.24
N LEU A 360 14.80 -18.81 -9.26
CA LEU A 360 16.05 -19.59 -9.20
C LEU A 360 17.07 -19.04 -8.18
N ILE A 361 17.09 -17.73 -7.97
CA ILE A 361 17.95 -17.09 -6.97
C ILE A 361 17.39 -17.23 -5.56
N ASP A 362 16.07 -17.38 -5.45
CA ASP A 362 15.37 -17.54 -4.19
C ASP A 362 15.58 -18.95 -3.60
N LYS A 363 16.27 -19.00 -2.47
CA LYS A 363 16.61 -20.25 -1.77
C LYS A 363 15.47 -20.80 -0.90
N ILE A 364 14.39 -20.05 -0.74
CA ILE A 364 13.29 -20.39 0.16
C ILE A 364 12.25 -21.21 -0.60
N SER A 365 11.82 -22.34 -0.04
CA SER A 365 10.82 -23.20 -0.69
C SER A 365 9.45 -23.15 -0.02
N SER A 366 9.39 -22.89 1.29
CA SER A 366 8.13 -22.90 2.07
C SER A 366 7.64 -21.51 2.49
N THR A 367 6.33 -21.41 2.71
CA THR A 367 5.70 -20.20 3.27
C THR A 367 6.23 -19.85 4.65
N ASP A 368 6.45 -20.86 5.51
CA ASP A 368 6.93 -20.67 6.88
C ASP A 368 8.34 -20.07 6.91
N GLU A 369 9.24 -20.59 6.06
CA GLU A 369 10.58 -20.04 5.89
C GLU A 369 10.56 -18.62 5.33
N ALA A 370 9.66 -18.33 4.38
CA ALA A 370 9.48 -17.01 3.81
C ALA A 370 9.05 -15.98 4.88
N LEU A 371 8.09 -16.34 5.73
CA LEU A 371 7.66 -15.51 6.86
C LEU A 371 8.81 -15.26 7.85
N ILE A 372 9.60 -16.28 8.15
CA ILE A 372 10.77 -16.18 9.03
C ILE A 372 11.83 -15.25 8.44
N GLU A 373 12.12 -15.36 7.13
CA GLU A 373 13.08 -14.49 6.46
C GLU A 373 12.61 -13.04 6.46
N ILE A 374 11.34 -12.79 6.15
CA ILE A 374 10.74 -11.44 6.23
C ILE A 374 10.88 -10.90 7.67
N TYR A 375 10.59 -11.71 8.68
CA TYR A 375 10.76 -11.31 10.08
C TYR A 375 12.21 -10.93 10.41
N ARG A 376 13.19 -11.76 10.05
CA ARG A 376 14.63 -11.48 10.27
C ARG A 376 15.06 -10.17 9.62
N ARG A 377 14.55 -9.86 8.43
CA ARG A 377 14.85 -8.61 7.70
C ARG A 377 14.29 -7.37 8.39
N LEU A 378 13.09 -7.48 8.95
CA LEU A 378 12.41 -6.40 9.65
C LEU A 378 12.89 -6.25 11.10
N ARG A 379 13.34 -7.33 11.73
CA ARG A 379 13.80 -7.37 13.13
C ARG A 379 15.07 -8.22 13.26
N PRO A 380 16.23 -7.71 12.82
CA PRO A 380 17.47 -8.49 12.77
C PRO A 380 18.05 -8.88 14.15
N GLY A 381 17.52 -8.33 15.25
CA GLY A 381 17.96 -8.63 16.62
C GLY A 381 17.03 -9.56 17.40
N ASP A 382 15.80 -9.79 16.93
CA ASP A 382 14.82 -10.61 17.66
C ASP A 382 14.84 -12.05 17.13
N PRO A 383 14.85 -13.08 17.98
CA PRO A 383 14.77 -14.47 17.52
C PRO A 383 13.44 -14.70 16.78
N PRO A 384 13.45 -15.21 15.54
CA PRO A 384 12.23 -15.45 14.79
C PRO A 384 11.54 -16.72 15.29
N THR A 385 10.24 -16.61 15.60
CA THR A 385 9.34 -17.75 15.74
C THR A 385 8.28 -17.69 14.64
N LEU A 386 7.74 -18.82 14.21
CA LEU A 386 6.72 -18.85 13.16
C LEU A 386 5.48 -18.01 13.56
N LYS A 387 5.03 -18.18 14.81
CA LYS A 387 3.89 -17.43 15.35
C LYS A 387 4.15 -15.91 15.35
N SER A 388 5.33 -15.46 15.78
CA SER A 388 5.66 -14.04 15.77
C SER A 388 5.83 -13.49 14.34
N ALA A 389 6.34 -14.30 13.42
CA ALA A 389 6.49 -13.95 12.01
C ALA A 389 5.13 -13.77 11.32
N LEU A 390 4.21 -14.71 11.50
CA LEU A 390 2.86 -14.65 10.97
C LEU A 390 2.11 -13.42 11.50
N VAL A 391 2.12 -13.22 12.83
CA VAL A 391 1.47 -12.05 13.45
C VAL A 391 2.08 -10.73 12.94
N LEU A 392 3.41 -10.66 12.76
CA LEU A 392 4.03 -9.48 12.20
C LEU A 392 3.55 -9.26 10.76
N PHE A 393 3.56 -10.29 9.93
CA PHE A 393 3.19 -10.22 8.52
C PHE A 393 1.74 -9.78 8.31
N GLU A 394 0.80 -10.38 9.04
CA GLU A 394 -0.62 -9.97 9.03
C GLU A 394 -0.79 -8.49 9.41
N ASN A 395 -0.05 -8.06 10.43
CA ASN A 395 -0.06 -6.66 10.89
C ASN A 395 0.58 -5.67 9.90
N LEU A 396 1.38 -6.11 8.93
CA LEU A 396 2.01 -5.22 7.96
C LEU A 396 1.04 -4.76 6.88
N PHE A 397 0.13 -5.63 6.41
CA PHE A 397 -0.66 -5.37 5.20
C PHE A 397 -2.16 -5.65 5.34
N PHE A 398 -2.56 -6.56 6.23
CA PHE A 398 -3.90 -7.12 6.30
C PHE A 398 -4.70 -6.68 7.53
N ASN A 399 -4.05 -6.07 8.52
CA ASN A 399 -4.74 -5.53 9.69
C ASN A 399 -5.19 -4.07 9.45
N ALA A 400 -6.50 -3.82 9.42
CA ALA A 400 -7.10 -2.49 9.24
C ALA A 400 -6.69 -1.48 10.33
N GLU A 401 -6.37 -1.94 11.55
CA GLU A 401 -5.87 -1.07 12.62
C GLU A 401 -4.45 -0.55 12.34
N ARG A 402 -3.68 -1.21 11.47
CA ARG A 402 -2.27 -0.88 11.19
C ARG A 402 -2.02 -0.44 9.75
N TYR A 403 -2.85 -0.88 8.82
CA TYR A 403 -2.76 -0.61 7.40
C TYR A 403 -4.06 -0.02 6.86
N ASP A 404 -3.93 1.01 6.04
CA ASP A 404 -5.06 1.72 5.44
C ASP A 404 -4.61 2.37 4.12
N LEU A 405 -5.28 2.04 3.01
CA LEU A 405 -5.12 2.65 1.69
C LEU A 405 -5.99 3.89 1.52
N SER A 406 -6.98 4.10 2.38
CA SER A 406 -8.16 4.94 2.19
C SER A 406 -8.99 4.55 0.97
N ALA A 407 -10.25 4.99 0.92
CA ALA A 407 -11.12 4.77 -0.24
C ALA A 407 -10.50 5.28 -1.55
N VAL A 408 -9.75 6.39 -1.51
CA VAL A 408 -9.07 6.95 -2.69
C VAL A 408 -7.90 6.06 -3.14
N GLY A 409 -7.13 5.50 -2.21
CA GLY A 409 -6.02 4.60 -2.56
C GLY A 409 -6.53 3.28 -3.11
N ARG A 410 -7.59 2.72 -2.51
CA ARG A 410 -8.28 1.53 -3.03
C ARG A 410 -8.84 1.77 -4.43
N LEU A 411 -9.52 2.89 -4.66
CA LEU A 411 -10.01 3.27 -6.00
C LEU A 411 -8.88 3.34 -7.04
N LYS A 412 -7.75 3.97 -6.68
CA LYS A 412 -6.59 4.08 -7.58
C LYS A 412 -5.96 2.74 -7.89
N LEU A 413 -5.85 1.88 -6.88
CA LEU A 413 -5.28 0.55 -7.02
C LEU A 413 -6.17 -0.33 -7.92
N ASN A 414 -7.48 -0.33 -7.68
CA ASN A 414 -8.47 -1.01 -8.51
C ASN A 414 -8.40 -0.55 -9.97
N TYR A 415 -8.41 0.76 -10.21
CA TYR A 415 -8.36 1.32 -11.55
C TYR A 415 -7.07 0.94 -12.29
N LYS A 416 -5.92 0.97 -11.59
CA LYS A 416 -4.61 0.69 -12.21
C LYS A 416 -4.41 -0.78 -12.51
N LEU A 417 -4.84 -1.68 -11.61
CA LEU A 417 -4.66 -3.12 -11.73
C LEU A 417 -5.81 -3.81 -12.48
N GLY A 418 -6.97 -3.16 -12.61
CA GLY A 418 -8.17 -3.76 -13.19
C GLY A 418 -8.88 -4.73 -12.25
N VAL A 419 -8.70 -4.58 -10.93
CA VAL A 419 -9.34 -5.43 -9.91
C VAL A 419 -10.62 -4.80 -9.38
N ASP A 420 -11.63 -5.62 -9.09
CA ASP A 420 -12.94 -5.20 -8.56
C ASP A 420 -13.07 -5.53 -7.08
N VAL A 421 -12.30 -4.82 -6.25
CA VAL A 421 -12.35 -4.96 -4.78
C VAL A 421 -13.22 -3.84 -4.18
N PRO A 422 -14.15 -4.13 -3.27
CA PRO A 422 -14.97 -3.10 -2.62
C PRO A 422 -14.16 -1.94 -1.99
N LEU A 423 -14.67 -0.70 -2.10
CA LEU A 423 -13.96 0.52 -1.65
C LEU A 423 -13.83 0.64 -0.12
N ASP A 424 -14.63 -0.11 0.62
CA ASP A 424 -14.57 -0.29 2.07
C ASP A 424 -13.43 -1.22 2.50
N CYS A 425 -12.91 -2.07 1.60
CA CYS A 425 -11.69 -2.83 1.84
C CYS A 425 -10.45 -1.93 1.72
N MET A 426 -10.03 -1.37 2.85
CA MET A 426 -8.91 -0.42 2.92
C MET A 426 -7.55 -1.08 3.21
N THR A 427 -7.48 -2.38 3.46
CA THR A 427 -6.23 -3.14 3.58
C THR A 427 -5.79 -3.66 2.22
N LEU A 428 -4.54 -4.11 2.06
CA LEU A 428 -4.16 -4.86 0.85
C LEU A 428 -4.81 -6.25 0.88
N THR A 429 -5.03 -6.83 -0.29
CA THR A 429 -5.37 -8.25 -0.48
C THR A 429 -4.16 -8.99 -1.04
N ARG A 430 -4.19 -10.33 -1.01
CA ARG A 430 -3.08 -11.14 -1.54
C ARG A 430 -3.01 -11.02 -3.06
N GLU A 431 -4.17 -10.90 -3.69
CA GLU A 431 -4.40 -10.69 -5.11
C GLU A 431 -3.85 -9.32 -5.54
N ASP A 432 -4.06 -8.27 -4.73
CA ASP A 432 -3.49 -6.94 -5.03
C ASP A 432 -1.98 -7.01 -5.22
N VAL A 433 -1.26 -7.68 -4.32
CA VAL A 433 0.21 -7.78 -4.38
C VAL A 433 0.66 -8.59 -5.60
N LEU A 434 -0.06 -9.67 -5.92
CA LEU A 434 0.20 -10.50 -7.08
C LEU A 434 0.01 -9.70 -8.38
N GLU A 435 -1.08 -8.94 -8.48
CA GLU A 435 -1.39 -8.06 -9.61
C GLU A 435 -0.42 -6.90 -9.76
N VAL A 436 0.07 -6.34 -8.65
CA VAL A 436 1.11 -5.31 -8.68
C VAL A 436 2.36 -5.83 -9.38
N VAL A 437 2.78 -7.04 -9.03
CA VAL A 437 3.93 -7.72 -9.66
C VAL A 437 3.64 -8.07 -11.11
N ARG A 438 2.43 -8.55 -11.43
CA ARG A 438 2.03 -8.89 -12.81
C ARG A 438 2.14 -7.69 -13.74
N TYR A 439 1.54 -6.57 -13.36
CA TYR A 439 1.62 -5.34 -14.15
C TYR A 439 3.06 -4.83 -14.27
N LEU A 440 3.90 -4.98 -13.23
CA LEU A 440 5.31 -4.58 -13.29
C LEU A 440 6.10 -5.42 -14.32
N ILE A 441 5.84 -6.73 -14.38
CA ILE A 441 6.45 -7.62 -15.39
C ILE A 441 5.93 -7.27 -16.78
N GLU A 442 4.62 -7.02 -16.94
CA GLU A 442 4.05 -6.58 -18.21
C GLU A 442 4.66 -5.26 -18.68
N LEU A 443 4.87 -4.30 -17.78
CA LEU A 443 5.50 -3.02 -18.07
C LEU A 443 6.94 -3.22 -18.59
N LYS A 444 7.70 -4.12 -17.97
CA LYS A 444 9.03 -4.50 -18.44
C LYS A 444 8.98 -5.11 -19.85
N ASN A 445 7.98 -5.93 -20.11
CA ASN A 445 7.69 -6.57 -21.38
C ASN A 445 7.14 -5.60 -22.45
N GLY A 446 7.05 -4.29 -22.14
CA GLY A 446 6.59 -3.25 -23.05
C GLY A 446 5.06 -3.11 -23.14
N LYS A 447 4.31 -3.74 -22.24
CA LYS A 447 2.85 -3.65 -22.13
C LYS A 447 2.46 -2.75 -20.96
N GLY A 448 1.71 -1.68 -21.25
CA GLY A 448 1.25 -0.73 -20.24
C GLY A 448 2.06 0.57 -20.22
N ASN A 449 1.68 1.46 -19.31
CA ASN A 449 2.26 2.80 -19.19
C ASN A 449 2.77 3.06 -17.77
N ILE A 450 3.87 3.83 -17.71
CA ILE A 450 4.42 4.39 -16.47
C ILE A 450 3.51 5.51 -15.95
N ASP A 451 3.60 5.79 -14.65
CA ASP A 451 2.90 6.88 -14.00
C ASP A 451 3.81 8.11 -13.87
N ASP A 452 3.25 9.30 -14.08
CA ASP A 452 3.92 10.54 -13.71
C ASP A 452 3.68 10.83 -12.22
N ILE A 453 4.73 10.64 -11.43
CA ILE A 453 4.73 10.86 -9.97
C ILE A 453 4.48 12.34 -9.61
N ASP A 454 4.81 13.26 -10.51
CA ASP A 454 4.67 14.70 -10.29
C ASP A 454 3.31 15.24 -10.76
N HIS A 455 2.50 14.43 -11.42
CA HIS A 455 1.13 14.77 -11.76
C HIS A 455 0.32 15.12 -10.49
N LEU A 456 -0.38 16.26 -10.49
CA LEU A 456 -1.14 16.72 -9.32
C LEU A 456 -2.23 15.74 -8.88
N GLY A 457 -2.79 14.96 -9.81
CA GLY A 457 -3.71 13.87 -9.47
C GLY A 457 -3.08 12.78 -8.60
N ASN A 458 -1.76 12.65 -8.59
CA ASN A 458 -0.96 11.74 -7.76
C ASN A 458 -0.40 12.41 -6.50
N ARG A 459 -0.76 13.67 -6.28
CA ARG A 459 -0.41 14.44 -5.09
C ARG A 459 -1.66 14.76 -4.29
N ARG A 460 -1.54 14.80 -2.97
CA ARG A 460 -2.61 15.16 -2.05
C ARG A 460 -2.11 16.21 -1.07
N VAL A 461 -2.97 17.17 -0.77
CA VAL A 461 -2.75 18.18 0.27
C VAL A 461 -3.21 17.63 1.62
N ARG A 462 -2.31 17.58 2.60
CA ARG A 462 -2.67 17.46 4.02
C ARG A 462 -2.71 18.85 4.62
N ALA A 463 -3.83 19.17 5.24
CA ALA A 463 -3.97 20.38 6.03
C ALA A 463 -3.72 20.08 7.53
N VAL A 464 -3.67 21.13 8.35
CA VAL A 464 -3.26 21.05 9.76
C VAL A 464 -4.00 19.99 10.57
N GLY A 465 -5.30 19.81 10.36
CA GLY A 465 -6.12 18.85 11.09
C GLY A 465 -5.68 17.40 10.87
N GLU A 466 -5.39 17.04 9.61
CA GLU A 466 -4.92 15.69 9.25
C GLU A 466 -3.49 15.44 9.74
N LEU A 467 -2.63 16.46 9.65
CA LEU A 467 -1.26 16.36 10.16
C LEU A 467 -1.26 16.09 11.67
N LEU A 468 -2.08 16.81 12.42
CA LEU A 468 -2.22 16.61 13.85
C LEU A 468 -2.92 15.30 14.21
N GLU A 469 -3.90 14.86 13.43
CA GLU A 469 -4.54 13.56 13.63
C GLU A 469 -3.51 12.43 13.69
N ASN A 470 -2.56 12.44 12.75
CA ASN A 470 -1.49 11.44 12.69
C ASN A 470 -0.52 11.54 13.88
N GLN A 471 -0.13 12.76 14.27
CA GLN A 471 0.75 12.96 15.42
C GLN A 471 0.08 12.52 16.72
N TYR A 472 -1.20 12.88 16.89
CA TYR A 472 -1.98 12.51 18.06
C TYR A 472 -2.14 10.98 18.18
N ARG A 473 -2.35 10.30 17.05
CA ARG A 473 -2.41 8.83 16.97
C ARG A 473 -1.10 8.17 17.40
N ILE A 474 0.05 8.69 16.95
CA ILE A 474 1.37 8.20 17.40
C ILE A 474 1.52 8.35 18.92
N GLY A 475 1.06 9.48 19.48
CA GLY A 475 1.01 9.69 20.93
C GLY A 475 0.14 8.65 21.66
N LEU A 476 -1.05 8.38 21.14
CA LEU A 476 -1.97 7.39 21.73
C LEU A 476 -1.42 5.97 21.66
N VAL A 477 -0.80 5.55 20.55
CA VAL A 477 -0.20 4.20 20.43
C VAL A 477 0.95 4.01 21.43
N ARG A 478 1.75 5.07 21.70
CA ARG A 478 2.77 5.02 22.77
C ARG A 478 2.14 4.85 24.16
N MET A 479 1.01 5.53 24.39
CA MET A 479 0.27 5.43 25.64
C MET A 479 -0.41 4.06 25.79
N GLU A 480 -0.97 3.50 24.72
CA GLU A 480 -1.61 2.18 24.68
C GLU A 480 -0.69 1.10 25.23
N ARG A 481 0.56 1.07 24.75
CA ARG A 481 1.55 0.11 25.23
C ARG A 481 1.79 0.23 26.74
N ALA A 482 1.94 1.46 27.24
CA ALA A 482 2.14 1.70 28.67
C ALA A 482 0.91 1.31 29.52
N ILE A 483 -0.30 1.54 29.00
CA ILE A 483 -1.55 1.15 29.67
C ILE A 483 -1.65 -0.38 29.72
N LYS A 484 -1.38 -1.08 28.62
CA LYS A 484 -1.37 -2.56 28.56
C LYS A 484 -0.39 -3.16 29.57
N GLU A 485 0.83 -2.63 29.63
CA GLU A 485 1.83 -3.07 30.60
C GLU A 485 1.39 -2.82 32.05
N ARG A 486 0.77 -1.67 32.36
CA ARG A 486 0.26 -1.36 33.71
C ARG A 486 -0.91 -2.26 34.13
N MET A 487 -1.87 -2.51 33.24
CA MET A 487 -3.02 -3.38 33.55
C MET A 487 -2.61 -4.82 33.86
N SER A 488 -1.46 -5.29 33.35
CA SER A 488 -1.00 -6.66 33.60
C SER A 488 -0.09 -6.81 34.82
N LEU A 489 0.47 -5.73 35.36
CA LEU A 489 1.38 -5.76 36.52
C LEU A 489 0.66 -5.58 37.86
N GLN A 490 -0.52 -4.99 37.86
CA GLN A 490 -1.25 -4.60 39.07
C GLN A 490 -2.63 -5.25 39.10
N GLU A 491 -3.18 -5.44 40.32
CA GLU A 491 -4.56 -5.90 40.49
C GLU A 491 -5.52 -4.84 39.95
N VAL A 492 -6.07 -5.09 38.76
CA VAL A 492 -6.90 -4.14 38.02
C VAL A 492 -8.13 -3.69 38.81
N GLU A 493 -8.63 -4.54 39.71
CA GLU A 493 -9.78 -4.28 40.57
C GLU A 493 -9.61 -3.06 41.48
N ASN A 494 -8.37 -2.72 41.87
CA ASN A 494 -8.12 -1.59 42.76
C ASN A 494 -7.79 -0.30 42.00
N LEU A 495 -7.60 -0.38 40.68
CA LEU A 495 -7.19 0.76 39.88
C LEU A 495 -8.38 1.64 39.48
N MET A 496 -8.13 2.94 39.37
CA MET A 496 -9.03 3.89 38.74
C MET A 496 -8.50 4.26 37.34
N PRO A 497 -9.37 4.68 36.40
CA PRO A 497 -8.91 5.03 35.05
C PRO A 497 -7.79 6.09 34.98
N HIS A 498 -7.76 7.05 35.91
CA HIS A 498 -6.70 8.06 35.97
C HIS A 498 -5.32 7.50 36.38
N ASP A 499 -5.25 6.36 37.06
CA ASP A 499 -3.97 5.70 37.42
C ASP A 499 -3.31 5.06 36.18
N LEU A 500 -4.14 4.62 35.23
CA LEU A 500 -3.70 3.98 34.00
C LEU A 500 -3.24 5.01 32.95
N ILE A 501 -3.96 6.13 32.84
CA ILE A 501 -3.72 7.13 31.79
C ILE A 501 -2.60 8.10 32.18
N ASN A 502 -1.54 8.12 31.36
CA ASN A 502 -0.52 9.18 31.40
C ASN A 502 -0.58 9.99 30.10
N SER A 503 -0.96 11.27 30.20
CA SER A 503 -1.12 12.15 29.04
C SER A 503 0.20 12.76 28.54
N LYS A 504 1.32 12.58 29.26
CA LYS A 504 2.65 13.13 28.89
C LYS A 504 3.12 12.70 27.48
N PRO A 505 3.05 11.42 27.07
CA PRO A 505 3.49 11.01 25.73
C PRO A 505 2.72 11.70 24.60
N VAL A 506 1.41 11.90 24.77
CA VAL A 506 0.56 12.58 23.78
C VAL A 506 0.88 14.07 23.75
N SER A 507 0.96 14.69 24.92
CA SER A 507 1.28 16.12 25.05
C SER A 507 2.66 16.45 24.48
N ALA A 508 3.63 15.54 24.66
CA ALA A 508 4.98 15.69 24.11
C ALA A 508 4.98 15.70 22.58
N VAL A 509 4.25 14.78 21.93
CA VAL A 509 4.18 14.71 20.47
C VAL A 509 3.47 15.94 19.88
N VAL A 510 2.42 16.44 20.53
CA VAL A 510 1.75 17.69 20.12
C VAL A 510 2.70 18.89 20.26
N LYS A 511 3.41 19.01 21.39
CA LYS A 511 4.41 20.07 21.60
C LYS A 511 5.56 20.00 20.60
N GLU A 512 6.06 18.80 20.29
CA GLU A 512 7.09 18.58 19.28
C GLU A 512 6.61 19.00 17.88
N PHE A 513 5.38 18.64 17.50
CA PHE A 513 4.80 19.06 16.23
C PHE A 513 4.72 20.59 16.11
N PHE A 514 4.21 21.28 17.11
CA PHE A 514 4.08 22.75 17.03
C PHE A 514 5.41 23.48 17.25
N GLY A 515 6.35 22.90 18.00
CA GLY A 515 7.61 23.53 18.37
C GLY A 515 8.73 23.34 17.35
N SER A 516 8.92 22.10 16.86
CA SER A 516 10.09 21.69 16.08
C SER A 516 9.78 21.12 14.69
N SER A 517 8.50 20.94 14.33
CA SER A 517 8.15 20.51 12.97
C SER A 517 8.58 21.54 11.94
N GLN A 518 9.14 21.07 10.82
CA GLN A 518 9.45 21.91 9.65
C GLN A 518 8.20 22.56 9.03
N LEU A 519 7.02 21.97 9.27
CA LEU A 519 5.74 22.50 8.82
C LEU A 519 5.20 23.60 9.76
N SER A 520 5.71 23.70 10.99
CA SER A 520 5.34 24.73 11.97
C SER A 520 6.34 25.89 11.92
N GLN A 521 6.00 26.91 11.11
CA GLN A 521 6.89 28.01 10.80
C GLN A 521 6.48 29.28 11.55
N PHE A 522 7.43 30.15 11.87
CA PHE A 522 7.11 31.49 12.34
C PHE A 522 6.33 32.23 11.26
N MET A 523 5.26 32.92 11.64
CA MET A 523 4.47 33.71 10.70
C MET A 523 5.34 34.77 10.02
N ASP A 524 5.14 34.94 8.71
CA ASP A 524 5.72 36.08 7.99
C ASP A 524 4.78 37.27 8.12
N GLN A 525 5.12 38.17 9.05
CA GLN A 525 4.33 39.36 9.41
C GLN A 525 4.84 40.64 8.72
N THR A 526 5.63 40.53 7.64
CA THR A 526 6.18 41.71 6.95
C THR A 526 5.07 42.63 6.40
N ASN A 527 3.99 42.04 5.90
CA ASN A 527 2.80 42.74 5.40
C ASN A 527 1.62 41.76 5.27
N PRO A 528 0.36 42.24 5.11
CA PRO A 528 -0.81 41.36 5.03
C PRO A 528 -0.80 40.36 3.85
N LEU A 529 -0.13 40.70 2.74
CA LEU A 529 -0.02 39.79 1.60
C LEU A 529 0.93 38.63 1.90
N SER A 530 2.05 38.90 2.58
CA SER A 530 2.98 37.88 3.07
C SER A 530 2.26 36.89 4.00
N GLU A 531 1.46 37.37 4.94
CA GLU A 531 0.71 36.51 5.87
C GLU A 531 -0.27 35.58 5.12
N VAL A 532 -1.10 36.14 4.23
CA VAL A 532 -2.09 35.37 3.47
C VAL A 532 -1.40 34.36 2.56
N THR A 533 -0.28 34.74 1.95
CA THR A 533 0.51 33.84 1.10
C THR A 533 1.12 32.69 1.92
N HIS A 534 1.63 32.99 3.11
CA HIS A 534 2.23 32.00 3.99
C HIS A 534 1.19 30.96 4.48
N LYS A 535 0.00 31.41 4.91
CA LYS A 535 -1.10 30.54 5.36
C LYS A 535 -1.59 29.56 4.28
N ARG A 536 -1.39 29.91 3.00
CA ARG A 536 -1.83 29.15 1.82
C ARG A 536 -0.71 28.36 1.16
N ARG A 537 0.50 28.43 1.70
CA ARG A 537 1.67 27.75 1.14
C ARG A 537 1.47 26.24 1.17
N LEU A 538 1.91 25.58 0.11
CA LEU A 538 2.07 24.14 0.04
C LEU A 538 3.56 23.82 0.13
N SER A 539 3.90 22.82 0.94
CA SER A 539 5.26 22.33 1.10
C SER A 539 5.33 20.87 0.67
N ALA A 540 6.33 20.49 -0.13
CA ALA A 540 6.57 19.10 -0.53
C ALA A 540 7.49 18.33 0.44
N LEU A 541 7.80 18.93 1.60
CA LEU A 541 8.62 18.34 2.66
C LEU A 541 7.97 17.11 3.29
#